data_AF-A0A0A3W8N6-F1
#
_entry.id   AF-A0A0A3W8N6-F1
#
_cell.length_a   1.000
_cell.length_b   1.000
_cell.length_c   1.000
_cell.angle_alpha   90.00
_cell.angle_beta   90.00
_cell.angle_gamma   90.00
#
_symmetry.space_group_name_H-M   'P 1'
#
loop_
_entity.id
_entity.type
_entity.pdbx_description
1 polymer ?
#
loop_
_entity_poly.entity_id
_entity_poly.type
_entity_poly.pdbx_seq_one_letter_code
_entity_poly.pdbx_strand_id
1 'polypeptide(L)' 'MIEVSLINIAKGVQEPFYAHEFETLPRIGEWINLKGQIFEVVMVIHHSGDQSGPDLYLKHLGSDVDLIDRLIRENVV' A
#
# COMPACT_ATOMS: atom_id res chain seq x y z
N MET A 1 -13.72 -0.28 11.79
CA MET A 1 -12.36 0.15 11.41
C MET A 1 -11.42 -0.99 11.73
N ILE A 2 -10.53 -1.32 10.80
CA ILE A 2 -9.55 -2.40 10.90
C ILE A 2 -8.20 -1.72 11.05
N GLU A 3 -7.53 -1.94 12.17
CA GLU A 3 -6.13 -1.53 12.33
C GLU A 3 -5.24 -2.48 11.55
N VAL A 4 -4.31 -1.91 10.78
CA VAL A 4 -3.47 -2.66 9.85
C VAL A 4 -2.04 -2.16 9.97
N SER A 5 -1.10 -3.09 10.11
CA SER A 5 0.33 -2.78 10.03
C SER A 5 0.73 -2.64 8.56
N LEU A 6 1.47 -1.58 8.22
CA LEU A 6 1.90 -1.32 6.87
C LEU A 6 3.41 -1.58 6.75
N ILE A 7 3.84 -2.29 5.72
CA ILE A 7 5.25 -2.58 5.46
C ILE A 7 5.56 -2.13 4.04
N ASN A 8 6.40 -1.10 3.89
CA ASN A 8 6.87 -0.68 2.57
C ASN A 8 8.03 -1.58 2.12
N ILE A 9 7.95 -2.11 0.90
CA ILE A 9 9.04 -2.84 0.27
C ILE A 9 9.80 -1.87 -0.64
N ALA A 10 10.88 -1.29 -0.10
CA ALA A 10 11.76 -0.40 -0.84
C ALA A 10 13.07 -1.11 -1.18
N LYS A 11 13.35 -1.34 -2.46
CA LYS A 11 14.62 -1.90 -2.96
C LYS A 11 15.07 -3.20 -2.24
N GLY A 12 14.11 -4.07 -1.90
CA GLY A 12 14.37 -5.34 -1.21
C GLY A 12 14.53 -5.22 0.31
N VAL A 13 14.32 -4.02 0.87
CA VAL A 13 14.27 -3.77 2.32
C VAL A 13 12.82 -3.60 2.74
N GLN A 14 12.47 -4.23 3.86
CA GLN A 14 11.17 -4.01 4.53
C GLN A 14 11.32 -2.85 5.51
N GLU A 15 10.56 -1.79 5.28
CA GLU A 15 10.50 -0.63 6.16
C GLU A 15 9.12 -0.60 6.83
N PRO A 16 9.03 -0.73 8.17
CA PRO A 16 7.76 -0.60 8.84
C PRO A 16 7.22 0.81 8.62
N PHE A 17 6.00 0.87 8.11
CA PHE A 17 5.22 2.07 7.91
C PHE A 17 4.16 2.08 9.01
N TYR A 18 3.90 3.24 9.61
CA TYR A 18 2.99 3.38 10.76
C TYR A 18 1.66 2.62 10.56
N ALA A 19 1.13 2.07 11.65
CA ALA A 19 -0.20 1.44 11.65
C ALA A 19 -1.26 2.44 11.14
N HIS A 20 -2.20 1.92 10.35
CA HIS A 20 -3.27 2.72 9.75
C HIS A 20 -4.61 2.03 9.92
N GLU A 21 -5.65 2.82 10.14
CA GLU A 21 -7.02 2.32 10.22
C GLU A 21 -7.70 2.44 8.86
N PHE A 22 -8.28 1.34 8.40
CA PHE A 22 -9.11 1.33 7.20
C PHE A 22 -10.56 0.98 7.56
N GLU A 23 -11.51 1.52 6.81
CA GLU A 23 -12.91 1.10 6.92
C GLU A 23 -13.12 -0.33 6.42
N THR A 24 -12.42 -0.67 5.34
CA THR A 24 -12.41 -2.01 4.72
C THR A 24 -10.97 -2.42 4.45
N LEU A 25 -10.67 -3.72 4.57
CA LEU A 25 -9.32 -4.23 4.35
C LEU A 25 -8.94 -4.09 2.87
N PRO A 26 -7.86 -3.35 2.53
CA PRO A 26 -7.37 -3.25 1.16
C PRO A 26 -7.01 -4.61 0.55
N ARG A 27 -7.24 -4.75 -0.75
CA ARG A 27 -6.98 -5.99 -1.50
C ARG A 27 -5.64 -5.93 -2.22
N ILE A 28 -5.08 -7.10 -2.54
CA ILE A 28 -3.89 -7.18 -3.42
C ILE A 28 -4.21 -6.53 -4.78
N GLY A 29 -3.30 -5.68 -5.26
CA GLY A 29 -3.43 -4.85 -6.46
C GLY A 29 -4.14 -3.51 -6.23
N GLU A 30 -4.76 -3.30 -5.07
CA GLU A 30 -5.41 -2.04 -4.74
C GLU A 30 -4.38 -0.94 -4.49
N TRP A 31 -4.72 0.28 -4.90
CA TRP A 31 -3.88 1.47 -4.67
C TRP A 31 -4.40 2.24 -3.47
N ILE A 32 -3.52 2.51 -2.51
CA ILE A 32 -3.83 3.31 -1.33
C ILE A 32 -3.05 4.63 -1.36
N ASN A 33 -3.69 5.72 -0.95
CA ASN A 33 -3.06 7.02 -0.80
C ASN A 33 -2.75 7.28 0.67
N LEU A 34 -1.46 7.35 1.00
CA LEU A 34 -0.97 7.69 2.32
C LEU A 34 -0.24 9.03 2.23
N LYS A 35 -0.88 10.11 2.71
CA LYS A 35 -0.31 11.46 2.76
C LYS A 35 0.20 11.98 1.40
N GLY A 36 -0.54 11.72 0.32
CA GLY A 36 -0.19 12.14 -1.04
C GLY A 36 0.82 11.24 -1.74
N GLN A 37 1.19 10.12 -1.13
CA GLN A 37 2.02 9.09 -1.75
C GLN A 37 1.15 7.86 -2.04
N ILE A 38 1.27 7.34 -3.25
CA ILE A 38 0.50 6.20 -3.71
C ILE A 38 1.32 4.92 -3.56
N PHE A 39 0.66 3.90 -3.03
CA PHE A 39 1.23 2.58 -2.83
C PHE A 39 0.30 1.51 -3.41
N GLU A 40 0.86 0.49 -4.02
CA GLU A 40 0.15 -0.72 -4.44
C GLU A 40 0.26 -1.77 -3.32
N VAL A 41 -0.86 -2.36 -2.93
CA VAL A 41 -0.88 -3.50 -2.01
C VAL A 41 -0.40 -4.73 -2.77
N VAL A 42 0.71 -5.31 -2.35
CA VAL A 42 1.31 -6.48 -3.02
C VAL A 42 1.12 -7.78 -2.26
N MET A 43 0.87 -7.71 -0.95
CA MET A 43 0.60 -8.89 -0.12
C MET A 43 -0.23 -8.51 1.11
N VAL A 44 -1.10 -9.43 1.52
CA VAL A 44 -1.90 -9.33 2.74
C VAL A 44 -1.60 -10.58 3.57
N ILE A 45 -1.11 -10.42 4.80
CA ILE A 45 -0.87 -11.53 5.73
C ILE A 45 -1.88 -11.46 6.86
N HIS A 46 -2.61 -12.56 7.05
CA HIS A 46 -3.52 -12.72 8.18
C HIS A 46 -2.82 -13.56 9.25
N HIS A 47 -2.77 -13.04 10.47
CA HIS A 47 -2.16 -13.73 11.60
C HIS A 47 -3.18 -14.66 12.26
N SER A 48 -2.72 -15.80 12.76
CA SER A 48 -3.54 -16.74 13.53
C SER A 48 -3.65 -16.26 14.98
N GLY A 49 -4.60 -15.37 15.28
CA GLY A 49 -4.87 -14.92 16.65
C GLY A 49 -5.67 -13.62 16.72
N ASP A 50 -6.41 -13.44 17.82
CA ASP A 50 -7.38 -12.33 18.00
C ASP A 50 -6.74 -10.97 18.32
N GLN A 51 -5.41 -10.88 18.43
CA GLN A 51 -4.73 -9.72 19.03
C GLN A 51 -3.97 -8.85 18.03
N SER A 52 -3.88 -9.22 16.76
CA SER A 52 -3.15 -8.44 15.76
C SER A 52 -3.94 -8.36 14.47
N GLY A 53 -4.14 -7.13 13.98
CA GLY A 53 -4.69 -6.89 12.65
C GLY A 53 -3.77 -7.43 11.55
N PRO A 54 -4.24 -7.51 10.29
CA PRO A 54 -3.44 -8.02 9.20
C PRO A 54 -2.25 -7.09 8.89
N ASP A 55 -1.22 -7.67 8.27
CA ASP A 55 -0.10 -6.91 7.71
C ASP A 55 -0.34 -6.69 6.21
N LEU A 56 -0.14 -5.45 5.74
CA LEU A 56 -0.09 -5.13 4.32
C LEU A 56 1.32 -4.81 3.89
N TYR A 57 1.78 -5.53 2.88
CA TYR A 57 3.01 -5.17 2.19
C TYR A 57 2.67 -4.29 1.00
N LEU A 58 3.42 -3.21 0.89
CA LEU A 58 3.17 -2.11 -0.01
C LEU A 58 4.36 -1.92 -0.93
N LYS A 59 4.08 -1.58 -2.19
CA LYS A 59 5.07 -1.10 -3.15
C LYS A 59 4.80 0.37 -3.42
N HIS A 60 5.77 1.23 -3.12
CA HIS A 60 5.67 2.66 -3.45
C HIS A 60 5.64 2.86 -4.97
N LEU A 61 4.65 3.62 -5.45
CA LEU A 61 4.47 3.91 -6.86
C LEU A 61 4.91 5.34 -7.23
N GLY A 62 4.75 6.29 -6.31
CA GLY A 62 5.09 7.71 -6.50
C GLY A 62 4.06 8.65 -5.87
N SER A 63 4.09 9.93 -6.24
CA SER A 63 2.97 10.84 -5.96
C SER A 63 1.81 10.58 -6.94
N ASP A 64 0.63 11.12 -6.60
CA ASP A 64 -0.53 11.14 -7.49
C ASP A 64 -0.22 11.83 -8.84
N VAL A 65 0.45 12.98 -8.80
CA VAL A 65 0.87 13.73 -10.00
C VAL A 65 1.84 12.90 -10.86
N ASP A 66 2.83 12.27 -10.25
CA ASP A 66 3.82 11.46 -10.99
C ASP A 66 3.15 10.27 -11.71
N LEU A 67 2.18 9.63 -11.08
CA LEU A 67 1.48 8.49 -11.66
C LEU A 67 0.53 8.90 -12.78
N ILE A 68 -0.20 10.00 -12.60
CA ILE A 68 -1.05 10.56 -13.66
C ILE A 68 -0.21 10.93 -14.89
N ASP A 69 0.95 11.59 -14.69
CA ASP A 69 1.85 11.94 -15.80
C ASP A 69 2.35 10.69 -16.55
N ARG A 70 2.70 9.62 -15.83
CA ARG A 70 3.08 8.33 -16.45
C ARG A 70 1.95 7.73 -17.28
N LEU A 71 0.73 7.64 -16.75
CA LEU A 71 -0.42 7.06 -17.45
C LEU A 71 -0.79 7.85 -18.72
N ILE A 72 -0.67 9.17 -18.67
CA ILE A 72 -0.94 10.02 -19.84
C ILE A 72 0.13 9.81 -20.92
N ARG A 73 1.40 9.68 -20.54
CA ARG A 73 2.51 9.50 -21.50
C ARG A 73 2.59 8.10 -22.08
N GLU A 74 2.26 7.07 -21.31
CA GLU A 74 2.25 5.68 -21.78
C GLU A 74 1.11 5.40 -22.78
N ASN A 75 0.08 6.26 -22.85
CA ASN A 75 -0.97 6.19 -23.86
C ASN A 75 -0.61 6.88 -25.19
N VAL A 76 0.63 7.37 -25.36
CA VAL A 76 1.13 7.91 -26.63
C VAL A 76 2.01 6.85 -27.29
N VAL A 77 1.39 5.76 -27.76
CA VAL A 77 2.01 4.77 -28.67
C VAL A 77 1.05 4.47 -29.80
#